data_AF-A0A9P3N8N4-F1
#
_entry.id   AF-A0A9P3N8N4-F1
#
_cell.length_a   1.000
_cell.length_b   1.000
_cell.length_c   1.000
_cell.angle_alpha   90.00
_cell.angle_beta   90.00
_cell.angle_gamma   90.00
#
_symmetry.space_group_name_H-M   'P 1'
#
loop_
_entity.id
_entity.type
_entity.pdbx_description
1 polymer ?
#
loop_
_entity_poly.entity_id
_entity_poly.type
_entity_poly.pdbx_seq_one_letter_code
_entity_poly.pdbx_strand_id
1 'polypeptide(L)'
;MYSRERERKRERERERERERKRERGQERERERGREIESERESEREREREREREREREREIEREREREREREREREREREREREREREREGVREPEPKVPEPTLTCVSPLNVVEQCDKCRLILDLRKVNQELQIPKFKYEGLNRIAELARAGDWMFSIDLKSCYHHVDIHPSCWKFLGFQFGGHSYCFRSLPFGLATAPFIFTQLIKQLARRWRIMGARVIPYVDDILFLCHSEADAWETCTHIIGDLCKAGLVINAKKSHLQPTQRLRFLGLELDTKLGQFSI
;
A
#
# COMPACT_ATOMS: atom_id res chain seq x y z
N MET A 1 92.88 -37.38 49.02
CA MET A 1 92.63 -36.78 47.69
C MET A 1 91.41 -37.35 46.97
N TYR A 2 91.12 -38.66 47.04
CA TYR A 2 90.03 -39.33 46.30
C TYR A 2 88.58 -38.92 46.63
N SER A 3 88.25 -38.47 47.85
CA SER A 3 86.85 -38.10 48.21
C SER A 3 86.36 -36.79 47.60
N ARG A 4 87.22 -35.77 47.47
CA ARG A 4 86.84 -34.44 46.94
C ARG A 4 86.54 -34.46 45.45
N GLU A 5 87.18 -35.32 44.67
CA GLU A 5 86.91 -35.46 43.23
C GLU A 5 85.58 -36.16 42.94
N ARG A 6 85.20 -37.16 43.77
CA ARG A 6 83.94 -37.89 43.62
C ARG A 6 82.73 -37.01 43.93
N GLU A 7 82.88 -36.10 44.89
CA GLU A 7 81.85 -35.11 45.26
C GLU A 7 81.66 -34.05 44.17
N ARG A 8 82.76 -33.47 43.66
CA ARG A 8 82.74 -32.53 42.52
C ARG A 8 82.12 -33.16 41.26
N LYS A 9 82.34 -34.45 41.02
CA LYS A 9 81.75 -35.16 39.87
C LYS A 9 80.24 -35.34 40.01
N ARG A 10 79.74 -35.66 41.21
CA ARG A 10 78.30 -35.73 41.53
C ARG A 10 77.61 -34.37 41.47
N GLU A 11 78.29 -33.31 41.91
CA GLU A 11 77.77 -31.96 41.85
C GLU A 11 77.64 -31.47 40.41
N ARG A 12 78.65 -31.71 39.56
CA ARG A 12 78.57 -31.46 38.11
C ARG A 12 77.48 -32.27 37.42
N GLU A 13 77.24 -33.51 37.83
CA GLU A 13 76.12 -34.31 37.29
C GLU A 13 74.75 -33.73 37.68
N ARG A 14 74.58 -33.30 38.94
CA ARG A 14 73.34 -32.65 39.40
C ARG A 14 73.11 -31.32 38.69
N GLU A 15 74.16 -30.56 38.44
CA GLU A 15 74.09 -29.30 37.72
C GLU A 15 73.68 -29.51 36.25
N ARG A 16 74.30 -30.48 35.56
CA ARG A 16 73.89 -30.92 34.21
C ARG A 16 72.45 -31.43 34.16
N GLU A 17 71.99 -32.14 35.19
CA GLU A 17 70.61 -32.62 35.26
C GLU A 17 69.61 -31.46 35.46
N ARG A 18 69.96 -30.45 36.26
CA ARG A 18 69.16 -29.23 36.43
C ARG A 18 69.09 -28.42 35.14
N GLU A 19 70.20 -28.32 34.43
CA GLU A 19 70.29 -27.63 33.13
C GLU A 19 69.40 -28.33 32.09
N ARG A 20 69.50 -29.66 31.97
CA ARG A 20 68.60 -30.47 31.11
C ARG A 20 67.12 -30.33 31.48
N LYS A 21 66.79 -30.22 32.77
CA LYS A 21 65.40 -29.98 33.22
C LYS A 21 64.92 -28.58 32.86
N ARG A 22 65.78 -27.57 32.91
CA ARG A 22 65.47 -26.20 32.49
C ARG A 22 65.28 -26.10 30.98
N GLU A 23 66.15 -26.72 30.20
CA GLU A 23 66.03 -26.79 28.73
C GLU A 23 64.74 -27.48 28.31
N ARG A 24 64.41 -28.64 28.90
CA ARG A 24 63.13 -29.32 28.66
C ARG A 24 61.91 -28.49 29.09
N GLY A 25 62.04 -27.68 30.15
CA GLY A 25 61.00 -26.75 30.59
C GLY A 25 60.77 -25.64 29.57
N GLN A 26 61.84 -25.02 29.08
CA GLN A 26 61.78 -23.97 28.06
C GLN A 26 61.27 -24.50 26.71
N GLU A 27 61.63 -25.73 26.34
CA GLU A 27 61.15 -26.37 25.12
C GLU A 27 59.63 -26.60 25.16
N ARG A 28 59.11 -27.11 26.29
CA ARG A 28 57.66 -27.27 26.51
C ARG A 28 56.90 -25.95 26.51
N GLU A 29 57.46 -24.89 27.07
CA GLU A 29 56.85 -23.55 27.03
C GLU A 29 56.80 -22.99 25.60
N ARG A 30 57.85 -23.22 24.80
CA ARG A 30 57.87 -22.85 23.38
C ARG A 30 56.87 -23.64 22.55
N GLU A 31 56.73 -24.95 22.80
CA GLU A 31 55.71 -25.78 22.15
C GLU A 31 54.29 -25.29 22.48
N ARG A 32 53.98 -25.04 23.76
CA ARG A 32 52.69 -24.46 24.16
C ARG A 32 52.43 -23.09 23.54
N GLY A 33 53.46 -22.25 23.45
CA GLY A 33 53.36 -20.94 22.79
C GLY A 33 52.95 -21.07 21.31
N ARG A 34 53.54 -22.05 20.60
CA ARG A 34 53.20 -22.35 19.19
C ARG A 34 51.80 -22.92 19.03
N GLU A 35 51.36 -23.80 19.95
CA GLU A 35 49.99 -24.33 19.94
C GLU A 35 48.95 -23.21 20.12
N ILE A 36 49.16 -22.32 21.09
CA ILE A 36 48.26 -21.18 21.34
C ILE A 36 48.22 -20.22 20.16
N GLU A 37 49.37 -19.97 19.51
CA GLU A 37 49.44 -19.10 18.34
C GLU A 37 48.69 -19.72 17.14
N SER A 38 48.86 -21.02 16.91
CA SER A 38 48.14 -21.79 15.89
C SER A 38 46.62 -21.81 16.11
N GLU A 39 46.18 -21.97 17.37
CA GLU A 39 44.75 -21.91 17.71
C GLU A 39 44.15 -20.51 17.44
N ARG A 40 44.87 -19.44 17.80
CA ARG A 40 44.45 -18.06 17.53
C ARG A 40 44.39 -17.75 16.04
N GLU A 41 45.33 -18.27 15.26
CA GLU A 41 45.33 -18.11 13.81
C GLU A 41 44.15 -18.84 13.16
N SER A 42 43.88 -20.07 13.61
CA SER A 42 42.71 -20.85 13.19
C SER A 42 41.38 -20.17 13.55
N GLU A 43 41.29 -19.54 14.72
CA GLU A 43 40.08 -18.82 15.16
C GLU A 43 39.82 -17.57 14.31
N ARG A 44 40.87 -16.80 13.98
CA ARG A 44 40.79 -15.65 13.07
C ARG A 44 40.35 -16.05 11.67
N GLU A 45 40.81 -17.20 11.19
CA GLU A 45 40.43 -17.71 9.86
C GLU A 45 38.95 -18.07 9.81
N ARG A 46 38.43 -18.75 10.85
CA ARG A 46 37.00 -19.07 10.98
C ARG A 46 36.13 -17.81 11.08
N GLU A 47 36.61 -16.77 11.77
CA GLU A 47 35.87 -15.51 11.88
C GLU A 47 35.75 -14.80 10.53
N ARG A 48 36.84 -14.75 9.76
CA ARG A 48 36.83 -14.22 8.38
C ARG A 48 35.92 -15.01 7.46
N GLU A 49 35.87 -16.33 7.61
CA GLU A 49 35.00 -17.17 6.81
C GLU A 49 33.51 -16.90 7.10
N ARG A 50 33.14 -16.78 8.38
CA ARG A 50 31.78 -16.39 8.80
C ARG A 50 31.39 -15.00 8.31
N GLU A 51 32.32 -14.06 8.30
CA GLU A 51 32.06 -12.70 7.81
C GLU A 51 31.77 -12.70 6.30
N ARG A 52 32.56 -13.45 5.52
CA ARG A 52 32.32 -13.66 4.07
C ARG A 52 30.98 -14.35 3.81
N GLU A 53 30.59 -15.30 4.65
CA GLU A 53 29.31 -16.02 4.51
C GLU A 53 28.13 -15.07 4.73
N ARG A 54 28.18 -14.25 5.79
CA ARG A 54 27.18 -13.19 6.06
C ARG A 54 27.10 -12.16 4.93
N GLU A 55 28.22 -11.80 4.33
CA GLU A 55 28.25 -10.86 3.21
C GLU A 55 27.54 -11.44 1.98
N ARG A 56 27.78 -12.72 1.66
CA ARG A 56 27.06 -13.43 0.58
C ARG A 56 25.57 -13.53 0.85
N GLU A 57 25.16 -13.84 2.08
CA GLU A 57 23.74 -13.89 2.45
C GLU A 57 23.05 -12.53 2.23
N ARG A 58 23.69 -11.44 2.63
CA ARG A 58 23.18 -10.08 2.40
C ARG A 58 23.08 -9.74 0.91
N GLU A 59 24.04 -10.21 0.11
CA GLU A 59 24.03 -9.99 -1.33
C GLU A 59 22.87 -10.75 -2.01
N ILE A 60 22.65 -12.02 -1.62
CA ILE A 60 21.50 -12.82 -2.06
C ILE A 60 20.17 -12.17 -1.65
N GLU A 61 20.08 -11.64 -0.44
CA GLU A 61 18.88 -10.95 0.03
C GLU A 61 18.58 -9.69 -0.78
N ARG A 62 19.60 -8.88 -1.09
CA ARG A 62 19.47 -7.71 -1.97
C ARG A 62 19.06 -8.09 -3.39
N GLU A 63 19.59 -9.18 -3.94
CA GLU A 63 19.15 -9.67 -5.25
C GLU A 63 17.69 -10.10 -5.25
N ARG A 64 17.25 -10.85 -4.22
CA ARG A 64 15.84 -11.24 -4.06
C ARG A 64 14.92 -10.03 -3.93
N GLU A 65 15.35 -9.00 -3.22
CA GLU A 65 14.58 -7.75 -3.08
C GLU A 65 14.44 -7.02 -4.41
N ARG A 66 15.53 -6.90 -5.19
CA ARG A 66 15.50 -6.34 -6.56
C ARG A 66 14.63 -7.16 -7.50
N GLU A 67 14.64 -8.48 -7.38
CA GLU A 67 13.80 -9.37 -8.18
C GLU A 67 12.31 -9.17 -7.86
N ARG A 68 11.94 -9.09 -6.58
CA ARG A 68 10.57 -8.74 -6.14
C ARG A 68 10.14 -7.37 -6.64
N GLU A 69 11.02 -6.39 -6.64
CA GLU A 69 10.74 -5.06 -7.15
C GLU A 69 10.47 -5.06 -8.66
N ARG A 70 11.29 -5.79 -9.44
CA ARG A 70 11.07 -6.00 -10.89
C ARG A 70 9.77 -6.75 -11.17
N GLU A 71 9.42 -7.73 -10.35
CA GLU A 71 8.17 -8.47 -10.49
C GLU A 71 6.95 -7.56 -10.24
N ARG A 72 6.98 -6.74 -9.19
CA ARG A 72 5.96 -5.70 -8.92
C ARG A 72 5.85 -4.70 -10.06
N GLU A 73 6.97 -4.30 -10.66
CA GLU A 73 6.96 -3.37 -11.80
C GLU A 73 6.33 -4.00 -13.04
N ARG A 74 6.67 -5.26 -13.35
CA ARG A 74 6.02 -6.04 -14.43
C ARG A 74 4.53 -6.24 -14.18
N GLU A 75 4.12 -6.47 -12.94
CA GLU A 75 2.71 -6.61 -12.58
C GLU A 75 1.95 -5.30 -12.78
N ARG A 76 2.53 -4.16 -12.36
CA ARG A 76 1.98 -2.81 -12.64
C ARG A 76 1.89 -2.53 -14.13
N GLU A 77 2.88 -2.97 -14.92
CA GLU A 77 2.88 -2.78 -16.37
C GLU A 77 1.78 -3.62 -17.04
N ARG A 78 1.64 -4.89 -16.66
CA ARG A 78 0.53 -5.76 -17.09
C ARG A 78 -0.83 -5.21 -16.67
N GLU A 79 -0.93 -4.63 -15.48
CA GLU A 79 -2.17 -4.01 -15.01
C GLU A 79 -2.52 -2.77 -15.85
N ARG A 80 -1.53 -1.93 -16.20
CA ARG A 80 -1.71 -0.80 -17.13
C ARG A 80 -2.08 -1.27 -18.53
N GLU A 81 -1.49 -2.36 -18.99
CA GLU A 81 -1.79 -2.97 -20.29
C GLU A 81 -3.22 -3.52 -20.31
N ARG A 82 -3.65 -4.23 -19.24
CA ARG A 82 -5.03 -4.67 -19.04
C ARG A 82 -6.01 -3.50 -18.88
N GLU A 83 -5.62 -2.39 -18.26
CA GLU A 83 -6.46 -1.20 -18.17
C GLU A 83 -6.64 -0.56 -19.56
N ARG A 84 -5.57 -0.49 -20.35
CA ARG A 84 -5.62 -0.04 -21.76
C ARG A 84 -6.40 -1.01 -22.65
N GLU A 85 -6.27 -2.31 -22.44
CA GLU A 85 -7.07 -3.32 -23.12
C GLU A 85 -8.53 -3.20 -22.70
N ARG A 86 -8.88 -3.03 -21.42
CA ARG A 86 -10.27 -2.77 -21.01
C ARG A 86 -10.82 -1.45 -21.57
N GLU A 87 -9.99 -0.43 -21.73
CA GLU A 87 -10.36 0.82 -22.40
C GLU A 87 -10.52 0.64 -23.93
N ARG A 88 -9.80 -0.32 -24.55
CA ARG A 88 -9.90 -0.66 -25.99
C ARG A 88 -10.98 -1.69 -26.31
N GLU A 89 -11.03 -2.79 -25.56
CA GLU A 89 -12.04 -3.86 -25.50
C GLU A 89 -13.32 -3.44 -24.76
N GLY A 90 -13.36 -2.22 -24.25
CA GLY A 90 -14.59 -1.43 -24.15
C GLY A 90 -15.29 -1.19 -25.50
N VAL A 91 -14.97 -2.00 -26.53
CA VAL A 91 -15.94 -2.46 -27.53
C VAL A 91 -17.06 -3.17 -26.78
N ARG A 92 -17.97 -2.35 -26.24
CA ARG A 92 -19.37 -2.70 -26.03
C ARG A 92 -19.77 -3.61 -27.18
N GLU A 93 -20.30 -4.80 -26.88
CA GLU A 93 -21.13 -5.52 -27.85
C GLU A 93 -22.03 -4.49 -28.53
N PRO A 94 -22.24 -4.54 -29.86
CA PRO A 94 -23.12 -3.59 -30.51
C PRO A 94 -24.47 -3.70 -29.82
N GLU A 95 -24.74 -2.72 -28.96
CA GLU A 95 -25.99 -2.68 -28.22
C GLU A 95 -27.10 -2.72 -29.27
N PRO A 96 -28.18 -3.48 -29.01
CA PRO A 96 -29.32 -3.47 -29.92
C PRO A 96 -29.65 -2.02 -30.24
N LYS A 97 -29.78 -1.67 -31.54
CA LYS A 97 -30.08 -0.30 -31.99
C LYS A 97 -31.28 0.22 -31.20
N VAL A 98 -31.00 0.91 -30.11
CA VAL A 98 -32.03 1.54 -29.29
C VAL A 98 -32.60 2.62 -30.20
N PRO A 99 -33.92 2.67 -30.42
CA PRO A 99 -34.51 3.75 -31.19
C PRO A 99 -33.99 5.09 -30.64
N GLU A 100 -33.70 6.03 -31.54
CA GLU A 100 -33.20 7.34 -31.13
C GLU A 100 -34.05 7.87 -29.98
N PRO A 101 -33.44 8.23 -28.84
CA PRO A 101 -34.21 8.59 -27.67
C PRO A 101 -35.05 9.81 -28.02
N THR A 102 -36.36 9.73 -27.80
CA THR A 102 -37.25 10.89 -27.88
C THR A 102 -36.95 11.80 -26.68
N LEU A 103 -35.97 12.69 -26.85
CA LEU A 103 -35.52 13.60 -25.81
C LEU A 103 -36.63 14.60 -25.49
N THR A 104 -37.00 14.68 -24.21
CA THR A 104 -37.88 15.73 -23.68
C THR A 104 -37.08 16.99 -23.34
N CYS A 105 -35.84 16.81 -22.89
CA CYS A 105 -34.93 17.92 -22.58
C CYS A 105 -33.60 17.74 -23.33
N VAL A 106 -33.15 18.82 -23.96
CA VAL A 106 -31.81 18.95 -24.55
C VAL A 106 -31.09 20.05 -23.79
N SER A 107 -30.07 19.66 -23.03
CA SER A 107 -29.29 20.57 -22.19
C SER A 107 -27.94 20.89 -22.84
N PRO A 108 -27.41 22.11 -22.69
CA PRO A 108 -26.07 22.45 -23.17
C PRO A 108 -25.01 21.55 -22.53
N LEU A 109 -24.04 21.10 -23.33
CA LEU A 109 -22.87 20.37 -22.85
C LEU A 109 -21.67 21.32 -22.79
N ASN A 110 -21.07 21.44 -21.61
CA ASN A 110 -19.89 22.27 -21.39
C ASN A 110 -18.67 21.40 -21.07
N VAL A 111 -17.48 21.93 -21.34
CA VAL A 111 -16.21 21.35 -20.91
C VAL A 111 -15.57 22.29 -19.92
N VAL A 112 -15.16 21.75 -18.77
CA VAL A 112 -14.32 22.48 -17.81
C VAL A 112 -12.95 21.85 -17.79
N GLU A 113 -11.93 22.66 -18.01
CA GLU A 113 -10.54 22.26 -17.87
C GLU A 113 -10.12 22.37 -16.41
N GLN A 114 -9.65 21.27 -15.84
CA GLN A 114 -9.16 21.21 -14.48
C GLN A 114 -7.75 20.62 -14.49
N CYS A 115 -6.76 21.51 -14.43
CA CYS A 115 -5.35 21.20 -14.66
C CYS A 115 -5.18 20.40 -15.98
N ASP A 116 -4.85 19.11 -15.89
CA ASP A 116 -4.58 18.25 -17.05
C ASP A 116 -5.80 17.42 -17.50
N LYS A 117 -7.00 17.68 -16.95
CA LYS A 117 -8.21 16.90 -17.26
C LYS A 117 -9.37 17.78 -17.69
N CYS A 118 -9.94 17.45 -18.84
CA CYS A 118 -11.22 17.99 -19.29
C CYS A 118 -12.36 17.20 -18.64
N ARG A 119 -13.34 17.91 -18.06
CA ARG A 119 -14.57 17.32 -17.52
C ARG A 119 -15.76 17.80 -18.32
N LEU A 120 -16.53 16.86 -18.84
CA LEU A 120 -17.83 17.14 -19.43
C LEU A 120 -18.84 17.42 -18.32
N ILE A 121 -19.55 18.55 -18.45
CA ILE A 121 -20.59 18.98 -17.52
C ILE A 121 -21.85 19.24 -18.34
N LEU A 122 -22.91 18.51 -18.02
CA LEU A 122 -24.22 18.76 -18.60
C LEU A 122 -24.91 19.87 -17.81
N ASP A 123 -25.27 20.97 -18.48
CA ASP A 123 -25.94 22.10 -17.84
C ASP A 123 -27.41 21.77 -17.54
N LEU A 124 -27.62 21.12 -16.40
CA LEU A 124 -28.92 20.65 -15.95
C LEU A 124 -29.66 21.69 -15.09
N ARG A 125 -29.30 22.98 -15.12
CA ARG A 125 -29.95 24.01 -14.27
C ARG A 125 -31.48 24.01 -14.39
N LYS A 126 -32.03 23.88 -15.60
CA LYS A 126 -33.48 23.82 -15.84
C LYS A 126 -34.09 22.50 -15.34
N VAL A 127 -33.45 21.37 -15.66
CA VAL A 127 -33.90 20.05 -15.19
C VAL A 127 -33.93 19.99 -13.66
N ASN A 128 -32.90 20.54 -13.02
CA ASN A 128 -32.76 20.57 -11.57
C ASN A 128 -33.86 21.37 -10.87
N GLN A 129 -34.50 22.35 -11.53
CA GLN A 129 -35.62 23.12 -10.95
C GLN A 129 -36.88 22.25 -10.81
N GLU A 130 -37.02 21.23 -11.64
CA GLU A 130 -38.16 20.30 -11.63
C GLU A 130 -37.93 19.09 -10.72
N LEU A 131 -36.73 18.97 -10.13
CA LEU A 131 -36.38 17.85 -9.26
C LEU A 131 -36.74 18.14 -7.80
N GLN A 132 -37.32 17.14 -7.15
CA GLN A 132 -37.37 17.10 -5.70
C GLN A 132 -36.02 16.62 -5.18
N ILE A 133 -35.21 17.54 -4.65
CA ILE A 133 -33.87 17.24 -4.14
C ILE A 133 -33.96 16.96 -2.63
N PRO A 134 -33.70 15.72 -2.19
CA PRO A 134 -33.74 15.40 -0.77
C PRO A 134 -32.61 16.12 -0.02
N LYS A 135 -32.90 16.62 1.18
CA LYS A 135 -31.86 17.10 2.09
C LYS A 135 -31.09 15.91 2.65
N PHE A 136 -29.77 16.01 2.66
CA PHE A 136 -28.92 15.01 3.30
C PHE A 136 -27.67 15.66 3.87
N LYS A 137 -26.96 14.90 4.70
CA LYS A 137 -25.68 15.28 5.27
C LYS A 137 -24.64 14.23 4.91
N TYR A 138 -23.46 14.70 4.53
CA TYR A 138 -22.25 13.88 4.50
C TYR A 138 -21.89 13.45 5.93
N GLU A 139 -21.13 12.37 6.04
CA GLU A 139 -20.48 12.09 7.31
C GLU A 139 -19.42 13.15 7.57
N GLY A 140 -19.45 13.74 8.76
CA GLY A 140 -18.54 14.83 9.11
C GLY A 140 -17.14 14.31 9.44
N LEU A 141 -16.13 15.10 9.08
CA LEU A 141 -14.72 14.83 9.42
C LEU A 141 -14.49 14.76 10.94
N ASN A 142 -15.35 15.38 11.75
CA ASN A 142 -15.32 15.27 13.21
C ASN A 142 -15.41 13.81 13.68
N ARG A 143 -16.03 12.91 12.91
CA ARG A 143 -16.07 11.48 13.24
C ARG A 143 -14.69 10.82 13.22
N ILE A 144 -13.69 11.42 12.54
CA ILE A 144 -12.30 10.94 12.60
C ILE A 144 -11.80 11.00 14.03
N ALA A 145 -12.00 12.12 14.72
CA ALA A 145 -11.59 12.26 16.13
C ALA A 145 -12.36 11.30 17.08
N GLU A 146 -13.60 10.92 16.73
CA GLU A 146 -14.39 9.95 17.51
C GLU A 146 -13.92 8.50 17.31
N LEU A 147 -13.46 8.15 16.10
CA LEU A 147 -13.15 6.77 15.71
C LEU A 147 -11.67 6.43 15.77
N ALA A 148 -10.80 7.40 15.50
CA ALA A 148 -9.36 7.22 15.44
C ALA A 148 -8.78 7.10 16.86
N ARG A 149 -7.82 6.19 17.01
CA ARG A 149 -7.09 5.93 18.23
C ARG A 149 -5.60 6.09 17.96
N ALA A 150 -4.86 6.44 19.01
CA ALA A 150 -3.40 6.42 18.93
C ALA A 150 -2.92 5.00 18.55
N GLY A 151 -1.99 4.93 17.60
CA GLY A 151 -1.45 3.68 17.08
C GLY A 151 -2.26 3.03 15.95
N ASP A 152 -3.45 3.54 15.60
CA ASP A 152 -4.25 2.97 14.51
C ASP A 152 -3.50 2.96 13.18
N TRP A 153 -3.72 1.91 12.40
CA TRP A 153 -3.29 1.83 11.00
C TRP A 153 -4.43 2.30 10.09
N MET A 154 -4.08 2.98 9.02
CA MET A 154 -5.01 3.62 8.10
C MET A 154 -4.72 3.24 6.66
N PHE A 155 -5.78 3.18 5.87
CA PHE A 155 -5.70 3.20 4.41
C PHE A 155 -6.88 4.01 3.88
N SER A 156 -6.74 4.58 2.69
CA SER A 156 -7.80 5.32 2.02
C SER A 156 -8.03 4.82 0.59
N ILE A 157 -9.29 4.89 0.17
CA ILE A 157 -9.74 4.50 -1.17
C ILE A 157 -10.35 5.73 -1.84
N ASP A 158 -9.86 6.05 -3.03
CA ASP A 158 -10.44 7.02 -3.97
C ASP A 158 -11.14 6.23 -5.09
N LEU A 159 -12.43 6.51 -5.33
CA LEU A 159 -13.18 5.89 -6.41
C LEU A 159 -12.97 6.64 -7.75
N LYS A 160 -12.89 5.92 -8.88
CA LYS A 160 -12.74 6.50 -10.23
C LYS A 160 -14.11 6.99 -10.71
N SER A 161 -14.23 8.20 -11.27
CA SER A 161 -15.42 8.67 -12.01
C SER A 161 -16.78 8.38 -11.35
N CYS A 162 -16.87 8.60 -10.05
CA CYS A 162 -17.82 8.01 -9.12
C CYS A 162 -19.29 7.99 -9.54
N TYR A 163 -19.85 9.14 -9.93
CA TYR A 163 -21.26 9.20 -10.35
C TYR A 163 -21.54 8.36 -11.58
N HIS A 164 -20.58 8.26 -12.51
CA HIS A 164 -20.75 7.49 -13.74
C HIS A 164 -20.81 5.97 -13.52
N HIS A 165 -20.55 5.46 -12.31
CA HIS A 165 -20.78 4.06 -11.96
C HIS A 165 -22.27 3.73 -11.72
N VAL A 166 -23.11 4.74 -11.52
CA VAL A 166 -24.52 4.53 -11.19
C VAL A 166 -25.37 4.74 -12.42
N ASP A 167 -25.95 3.64 -12.91
CA ASP A 167 -26.89 3.69 -14.02
C ASP A 167 -28.18 4.42 -13.66
N ILE A 168 -28.72 5.11 -14.65
CA ILE A 168 -30.01 5.77 -14.59
C ILE A 168 -31.03 4.88 -15.27
N HIS A 169 -32.19 4.76 -14.62
CA HIS A 169 -33.31 4.02 -15.18
C HIS A 169 -33.72 4.57 -16.56
N PRO A 170 -33.98 3.72 -17.58
CA PRO A 170 -34.24 4.17 -18.96
C PRO A 170 -35.35 5.21 -19.12
N SER A 171 -36.36 5.20 -18.24
CA SER A 171 -37.45 6.20 -18.25
C SER A 171 -36.98 7.64 -18.03
N CYS A 172 -35.79 7.83 -17.44
CA CYS A 172 -35.23 9.14 -17.12
C CYS A 172 -34.26 9.66 -18.19
N TRP A 173 -33.79 8.82 -19.12
CA TRP A 173 -32.80 9.20 -20.15
C TRP A 173 -33.26 10.40 -21.00
N LYS A 174 -34.57 10.47 -21.28
CA LYS A 174 -35.19 11.56 -22.06
C LYS A 174 -35.01 12.97 -21.46
N PHE A 175 -34.67 13.08 -20.18
CA PHE A 175 -34.44 14.36 -19.50
C PHE A 175 -32.96 14.77 -19.48
N LEU A 176 -32.05 13.85 -19.84
CA LEU A 176 -30.61 14.02 -19.71
C LEU A 176 -29.93 14.04 -21.08
N GLY A 177 -30.64 14.62 -22.06
CA GLY A 177 -30.22 14.73 -23.43
C GLY A 177 -29.29 15.92 -23.68
N PHE A 178 -28.43 15.81 -24.68
CA PHE A 178 -27.61 16.89 -25.23
C PHE A 178 -27.37 16.68 -26.72
N GLN A 179 -26.92 17.73 -27.41
CA GLN A 179 -26.56 17.66 -28.82
C GLN A 179 -25.07 17.92 -29.02
N PHE A 180 -24.45 17.13 -29.89
CA PHE A 180 -23.06 17.30 -30.28
C PHE A 180 -22.87 16.88 -31.73
N GLY A 181 -22.22 17.72 -32.55
CA GLY A 181 -21.93 17.42 -33.95
C GLY A 181 -23.18 17.05 -34.77
N GLY A 182 -24.32 17.70 -34.53
CA GLY A 182 -25.59 17.43 -35.23
C GLY A 182 -26.35 16.19 -34.77
N HIS A 183 -25.82 15.43 -33.81
CA HIS A 183 -26.44 14.23 -33.27
C HIS A 183 -26.97 14.46 -31.85
N SER A 184 -28.01 13.70 -31.48
CA SER A 184 -28.60 13.73 -30.14
C SER A 184 -28.09 12.55 -29.31
N TYR A 185 -27.66 12.86 -28.09
CA TYR A 185 -27.15 11.89 -27.12
C TYR A 185 -27.89 12.05 -25.80
N CYS A 186 -27.83 11.04 -24.94
CA CYS A 186 -28.28 11.15 -23.55
C CYS A 186 -27.32 10.39 -22.62
N PHE A 187 -27.24 10.87 -21.38
CA PHE A 187 -26.51 10.15 -20.33
C PHE A 187 -27.33 8.96 -19.82
N ARG A 188 -26.66 7.81 -19.72
CA ARG A 188 -27.24 6.57 -19.17
C ARG A 188 -26.80 6.28 -17.74
N SER A 189 -25.76 6.95 -17.26
CA SER A 189 -25.29 6.94 -15.87
C SER A 189 -25.28 8.37 -15.31
N LEU A 190 -25.29 8.51 -13.98
CA LEU A 190 -25.48 9.80 -13.30
C LEU A 190 -24.47 10.86 -13.80
N PRO A 191 -24.90 11.90 -14.53
CA PRO A 191 -23.98 12.91 -15.04
C PRO A 191 -23.61 13.92 -13.96
N PHE A 192 -22.42 14.51 -14.10
CA PHE A 192 -22.10 15.74 -13.39
C PHE A 192 -23.06 16.86 -13.81
N GLY A 193 -23.52 17.63 -12.82
CA GLY A 193 -24.52 18.69 -12.99
C GLY A 193 -25.93 18.31 -12.52
N LEU A 194 -26.22 17.01 -12.35
CA LEU A 194 -27.52 16.55 -11.83
C LEU A 194 -27.60 16.75 -10.32
N ALA A 195 -28.55 17.55 -9.84
CA ALA A 195 -28.62 17.95 -8.43
C ALA A 195 -28.91 16.80 -7.46
N THR A 196 -29.54 15.72 -7.92
CA THR A 196 -29.80 14.52 -7.10
C THR A 196 -28.63 13.54 -7.06
N ALA A 197 -27.63 13.67 -7.94
CA ALA A 197 -26.51 12.73 -8.04
C ALA A 197 -25.72 12.61 -6.72
N PRO A 198 -25.35 13.71 -6.01
CA PRO A 198 -24.65 13.61 -4.73
C PRO A 198 -25.45 12.86 -3.67
N PHE A 199 -26.76 13.06 -3.61
CA PHE A 199 -27.65 12.34 -2.69
C PHE A 199 -27.65 10.84 -3.00
N ILE A 200 -27.94 10.47 -4.25
CA ILE A 200 -28.05 9.08 -4.69
C ILE A 200 -26.74 8.34 -4.42
N PHE A 201 -25.61 8.91 -4.84
CA PHE A 201 -24.30 8.30 -4.65
C PHE A 201 -23.96 8.14 -3.15
N THR A 202 -24.24 9.17 -2.34
CA THR A 202 -24.02 9.08 -0.89
C THR A 202 -24.87 7.98 -0.25
N GLN A 203 -26.12 7.78 -0.69
CA GLN A 203 -26.96 6.69 -0.16
C GLN A 203 -26.41 5.32 -0.53
N LEU A 204 -25.88 5.15 -1.75
CA LEU A 204 -25.24 3.91 -2.19
C LEU A 204 -24.02 3.58 -1.33
N ILE A 205 -23.09 4.53 -1.19
CA ILE A 205 -21.88 4.34 -0.37
C ILE A 205 -22.24 4.10 1.10
N LYS A 206 -23.29 4.74 1.63
CA LYS A 206 -23.79 4.48 2.99
C LYS A 206 -24.22 3.02 3.21
N GLN A 207 -24.79 2.34 2.20
CA GLN A 207 -25.15 0.92 2.33
C GLN A 207 -23.91 0.03 2.48
N LEU A 208 -22.87 0.30 1.69
CA LEU A 208 -21.59 -0.40 1.78
C LEU A 208 -20.91 -0.12 3.12
N ALA A 209 -20.83 1.15 3.52
CA ALA A 209 -20.27 1.54 4.81
C ALA A 209 -21.01 0.90 5.99
N ARG A 210 -22.34 0.77 5.92
CA ARG A 210 -23.14 0.07 6.94
C ARG A 210 -22.72 -1.40 7.03
N ARG A 211 -22.57 -2.09 5.90
CA ARG A 211 -22.12 -3.49 5.87
C ARG A 211 -20.74 -3.64 6.50
N TRP A 212 -19.79 -2.80 6.11
CA TRP A 212 -18.41 -2.86 6.64
C TRP A 212 -18.37 -2.60 8.15
N ARG A 213 -19.19 -1.67 8.66
CA ARG A 213 -19.33 -1.42 10.10
C ARG A 213 -19.87 -2.61 10.87
N ILE A 214 -20.85 -3.33 10.31
CA ILE A 214 -21.38 -4.56 10.91
C ILE A 214 -20.29 -5.63 11.00
N MET A 215 -19.35 -5.64 10.05
CA MET A 215 -18.18 -6.53 10.07
C MET A 215 -17.05 -6.04 10.99
N GLY A 216 -17.25 -4.94 11.72
CA GLY A 216 -16.28 -4.40 12.67
C GLY A 216 -15.33 -3.34 12.10
N ALA A 217 -15.41 -3.01 10.81
CA ALA A 217 -14.55 -1.99 10.22
C ALA A 217 -14.94 -0.58 10.70
N ARG A 218 -13.96 0.20 11.15
CA ARG A 218 -14.13 1.64 11.40
C ARG A 218 -13.86 2.38 10.10
N VAL A 219 -14.93 2.88 9.48
CA VAL A 219 -14.90 3.52 8.16
C VAL A 219 -15.56 4.88 8.19
N ILE A 220 -14.96 5.82 7.46
CA ILE A 220 -15.42 7.20 7.28
C ILE A 220 -15.53 7.47 5.78
N PRO A 221 -16.72 7.25 5.20
CA PRO A 221 -16.98 7.56 3.79
C PRO A 221 -17.27 9.05 3.61
N TYR A 222 -16.66 9.65 2.60
CA TYR A 222 -16.93 11.01 2.17
C TYR A 222 -16.96 11.07 0.65
N VAL A 223 -18.16 10.90 0.09
CA VAL A 223 -18.38 10.85 -1.36
C VAL A 223 -17.47 9.78 -1.99
N ASP A 224 -16.39 10.20 -2.63
CA ASP A 224 -15.48 9.39 -3.42
C ASP A 224 -14.26 8.91 -2.59
N ASP A 225 -13.98 9.60 -1.49
CA ASP A 225 -12.87 9.35 -0.57
C ASP A 225 -13.37 8.55 0.64
N ILE A 226 -12.81 7.36 0.87
CA ILE A 226 -13.21 6.48 1.97
C ILE A 226 -12.00 6.15 2.84
N LEU A 227 -12.04 6.54 4.11
CA LEU A 227 -10.97 6.27 5.09
C LEU A 227 -11.34 5.07 5.97
N PHE A 228 -10.36 4.19 6.20
CA PHE A 228 -10.49 3.06 7.12
C PHE A 228 -9.45 3.14 8.24
N LEU A 229 -9.86 2.72 9.45
CA LEU A 229 -9.07 2.75 10.68
C LEU A 229 -9.01 1.35 11.31
N CYS A 230 -7.84 0.74 11.33
CA CYS A 230 -7.59 -0.64 11.75
C CYS A 230 -6.66 -0.67 12.97
N HIS A 231 -6.72 -1.74 13.76
CA HIS A 231 -5.99 -1.81 15.03
C HIS A 231 -4.52 -2.23 14.84
N SER A 232 -4.23 -2.99 13.79
CA SER A 232 -2.89 -3.43 13.43
C SER A 232 -2.66 -3.33 11.93
N GLU A 233 -1.39 -3.38 11.51
CA GLU A 233 -1.03 -3.39 10.08
C GLU A 233 -1.61 -4.62 9.35
N ALA A 234 -1.57 -5.78 9.99
CA ALA A 234 -2.10 -7.03 9.43
C ALA A 234 -3.62 -6.96 9.22
N ASP A 235 -4.35 -6.44 10.21
CA ASP A 235 -5.80 -6.18 10.14
C ASP A 235 -6.13 -5.18 9.02
N ALA A 236 -5.30 -4.14 8.85
CA ALA A 236 -5.46 -3.17 7.77
C ALA A 236 -5.31 -3.81 6.39
N TRP A 237 -4.33 -4.68 6.20
CA TRP A 237 -4.15 -5.43 4.95
C TRP A 237 -5.33 -6.34 4.65
N GLU A 238 -5.75 -7.16 5.62
CA GLU A 238 -6.88 -8.09 5.46
C GLU A 238 -8.17 -7.34 5.14
N THR A 239 -8.45 -6.27 5.89
CA THR A 239 -9.60 -5.40 5.67
C THR A 239 -9.53 -4.77 4.28
N CYS A 240 -8.39 -4.20 3.89
CA CYS A 240 -8.20 -3.58 2.58
C CYS A 240 -8.51 -4.57 1.44
N THR A 241 -7.98 -5.78 1.49
CA THR A 241 -8.26 -6.83 0.49
C THR A 241 -9.75 -7.17 0.42
N HIS A 242 -10.43 -7.31 1.56
CA HIS A 242 -11.87 -7.59 1.59
C HIS A 242 -12.68 -6.45 0.98
N ILE A 243 -12.39 -5.21 1.37
CA ILE A 243 -13.10 -4.01 0.90
C ILE A 243 -12.94 -3.82 -0.60
N ILE A 244 -11.74 -4.04 -1.15
CA ILE A 244 -11.50 -4.00 -2.60
C ILE A 244 -12.37 -5.05 -3.30
N GLY A 245 -12.47 -6.26 -2.74
CA GLY A 245 -13.35 -7.32 -3.26
C GLY A 245 -14.83 -6.94 -3.25
N ASP A 246 -15.31 -6.32 -2.17
CA ASP A 246 -16.70 -5.85 -2.05
C ASP A 246 -17.01 -4.72 -3.06
N LEU A 247 -16.09 -3.75 -3.21
CA LEU A 247 -16.21 -2.66 -4.18
C LEU A 247 -16.27 -3.20 -5.62
N CYS A 248 -15.40 -4.15 -5.95
CA CYS A 248 -15.39 -4.80 -7.27
C CYS A 248 -16.72 -5.54 -7.55
N LYS A 249 -17.23 -6.30 -6.59
CA LYS A 249 -18.54 -6.99 -6.71
C LYS A 249 -19.71 -5.99 -6.86
N ALA A 250 -19.58 -4.81 -6.27
CA ALA A 250 -20.57 -3.73 -6.42
C ALA A 250 -20.45 -2.97 -7.75
N GLY A 251 -19.48 -3.32 -8.61
CA GLY A 251 -19.23 -2.63 -9.88
C GLY A 251 -18.52 -1.27 -9.71
N LEU A 252 -17.97 -0.98 -8.53
CA LEU A 252 -17.25 0.26 -8.26
C LEU A 252 -15.76 0.09 -8.59
N VAL A 253 -15.23 1.02 -9.38
CA VAL A 253 -13.82 1.04 -9.77
C VAL A 253 -13.02 1.95 -8.85
N ILE A 254 -11.91 1.42 -8.32
CA ILE A 254 -10.97 2.15 -7.48
C ILE A 254 -9.92 2.84 -8.35
N ASN A 255 -9.52 4.04 -7.97
CA ASN A 255 -8.38 4.73 -8.52
C ASN A 255 -7.12 4.42 -7.71
N ALA A 256 -6.42 3.35 -8.10
CA ALA A 256 -5.25 2.84 -7.36
C ALA A 256 -4.13 3.88 -7.19
N LYS A 257 -4.00 4.85 -8.11
CA LYS A 257 -2.97 5.90 -8.05
C LYS A 257 -3.28 6.99 -7.01
N LYS A 258 -4.55 7.28 -6.78
CA LYS A 258 -4.98 8.28 -5.79
C LYS A 258 -5.31 7.68 -4.43
N SER A 259 -5.65 6.39 -4.43
CA SER A 259 -5.89 5.64 -3.20
C SER A 259 -4.57 5.42 -2.44
N HIS A 260 -4.63 5.45 -1.12
CA HIS A 260 -3.53 5.05 -0.25
C HIS A 260 -3.81 3.65 0.29
N LEU A 261 -3.60 2.62 -0.55
CA LEU A 261 -3.97 1.23 -0.22
C LEU A 261 -2.99 0.53 0.72
N GLN A 262 -1.73 0.97 0.73
CA GLN A 262 -0.73 0.47 1.68
C GLN A 262 -1.06 1.02 3.07
N PRO A 263 -1.24 0.17 4.10
CA PRO A 263 -1.48 0.65 5.45
C PRO A 263 -0.37 1.59 5.94
N THR A 264 -0.75 2.66 6.62
CA THR A 264 0.16 3.67 7.19
C THR A 264 -0.42 4.25 8.47
N GLN A 265 0.43 4.82 9.33
CA GLN A 265 0.02 5.59 10.51
C GLN A 265 0.05 7.10 10.25
N ARG A 266 0.47 7.53 9.05
CA ARG A 266 0.49 8.92 8.60
C ARG A 266 -0.19 9.04 7.25
N LEU A 267 -1.29 9.78 7.18
CA LEU A 267 -2.11 9.88 5.97
C LEU A 267 -2.77 11.25 5.89
N ARG A 268 -2.77 11.86 4.70
CA ARG A 268 -3.53 13.07 4.43
C ARG A 268 -4.91 12.69 3.88
N PHE A 269 -5.99 13.11 4.54
CA PHE A 269 -7.36 12.80 4.15
C PHE A 269 -8.21 14.08 4.14
N LEU A 270 -8.73 14.46 2.97
CA LEU A 270 -9.60 15.64 2.81
C LEU A 270 -9.01 16.93 3.39
N GLY A 271 -7.71 17.12 3.22
CA GLY A 271 -6.97 18.28 3.72
C GLY A 271 -6.47 18.13 5.16
N LEU A 272 -6.92 17.13 5.91
CA LEU A 272 -6.44 16.85 7.26
C LEU A 272 -5.19 15.97 7.24
N GLU A 273 -4.23 16.27 8.10
CA GLU A 273 -3.09 15.41 8.38
C GLU A 273 -3.38 14.54 9.59
N LEU A 274 -3.41 13.23 9.36
CA LEU A 274 -3.66 12.23 10.40
C LEU A 274 -2.33 11.58 10.74
N ASP A 275 -1.84 11.79 11.96
CA ASP A 275 -0.68 11.08 12.52
C ASP A 275 -1.11 10.30 13.77
N THR A 276 -1.52 9.05 13.58
CA THR A 276 -1.96 8.19 14.68
C THR A 276 -0.81 7.72 15.54
N LYS A 277 0.43 7.75 15.04
CA LYS A 277 1.62 7.38 15.83
C LYS A 277 1.87 8.38 16.96
N LEU A 278 1.67 9.67 16.68
CA LEU A 278 1.75 10.74 17.68
C LEU A 278 0.40 11.08 18.31
N GLY A 279 -0.69 10.48 17.84
CA GLY A 279 -2.05 10.83 18.26
C GLY A 279 -2.45 12.26 17.89
N GLN A 280 -1.85 12.79 16.81
CA GLN A 280 -2.04 14.17 16.35
C GLN A 280 -2.93 14.20 15.12
N PHE A 281 -3.89 15.12 15.11
CA PHE A 281 -4.79 15.37 13.99
C PHE A 281 -4.77 16.88 13.75
N SER A 282 -4.17 17.32 12.64
CA SER A 282 -4.01 18.73 12.30
C SER A 282 -4.66 19.09 10.97
N ILE A 283 -5.04 20.36 10.85
CA ILE A 283 -5.52 21.01 9.62
C ILE A 283 -4.33 21.74 8.99
#